data_AF-A0A7Y4UGY8-F1
#
_entry.id   AF-A0A7Y4UGY8-F1
#
_cell.length_a   1.000
_cell.length_b   1.000
_cell.length_c   1.000
_cell.angle_alpha   90.00
_cell.angle_beta   90.00
_cell.angle_gamma   90.00
#
_symmetry.space_group_name_H-M   'P 1'
#
loop_
_entity.id
_entity.type
_entity.pdbx_description
1 polymer ?
#
loop_
_entity_poly.entity_id
_entity_poly.type
_entity_poly.pdbx_seq_one_letter_code
_entity_poly.pdbx_strand_id
1 'polypeptide(L)'
;MSTIDVLIQNAFIFDGTGQPAYPADVAIQGNRIAAVGKFPAQAKQTINADGLTLLPGLIDPHSHADLLLPLAPERQAELMRCKLAQGITTTIIGNCGLGCAPVANTEAENILRAVNAWMTPEQVAWPWRTVGEYLDRLGENGLVLNVATLVPHGPVRVSAMGLAQGAPSKAQQRMMRKLVEQAMRDGALGMSTGLIYPPRMWLV
;
A
#
# COMPACT_ATOMS: atom_id res chain seq x y z
N MET A 1 25.53 16.84 -19.98
CA MET A 1 24.45 17.46 -19.19
C MET A 1 23.30 16.47 -19.17
N SER A 2 22.87 15.99 -18.01
CA SER A 2 21.75 15.04 -17.96
C SER A 2 20.48 15.74 -18.44
N THR A 3 19.84 15.15 -19.45
CA THR A 3 18.64 15.69 -20.08
C THR A 3 17.45 15.57 -19.13
N ILE A 4 16.70 16.66 -18.93
CA ILE A 4 15.44 16.63 -18.18
C ILE A 4 14.43 15.76 -18.93
N ASP A 5 13.76 14.85 -18.23
CA ASP A 5 12.79 13.94 -18.84
C ASP A 5 11.43 14.62 -18.99
N VAL A 6 10.91 15.19 -17.90
CA VAL A 6 9.65 15.92 -17.89
C VAL A 6 9.83 17.29 -17.26
N LEU A 7 9.31 18.32 -17.91
CA LEU A 7 9.20 19.68 -17.38
C LEU A 7 7.74 20.06 -17.26
N ILE A 8 7.28 20.38 -16.05
CA ILE A 8 5.94 20.92 -15.79
C ILE A 8 6.09 22.43 -15.60
N GLN A 9 5.49 23.23 -16.47
CA GLN A 9 5.62 24.69 -16.48
C GLN A 9 4.34 25.40 -16.06
N ASN A 10 4.50 26.60 -15.51
CA ASN A 10 3.42 27.54 -15.18
C ASN A 10 2.41 27.00 -14.16
N ALA A 11 2.86 26.08 -13.29
CA ALA A 11 2.02 25.53 -12.25
C ALA A 11 1.94 26.49 -11.05
N PHE A 12 0.81 26.42 -10.34
CA PHE A 12 0.72 26.89 -8.95
C PHE A 12 1.02 25.72 -8.02
N ILE A 13 2.12 25.77 -7.26
CA ILE A 13 2.61 24.62 -6.48
C ILE A 13 2.13 24.68 -5.05
N PHE A 14 1.47 23.60 -4.59
CA PHE A 14 1.35 23.25 -3.17
C PHE A 14 2.34 22.13 -2.87
N ASP A 15 3.42 22.42 -2.15
CA ASP A 15 4.50 21.45 -1.92
C ASP A 15 4.27 20.48 -0.74
N GLY A 16 3.12 20.61 -0.06
CA GLY A 16 2.75 19.77 1.07
C GLY A 16 3.35 20.20 2.42
N THR A 17 4.14 21.29 2.46
CA THR A 17 4.72 21.80 3.71
C THR A 17 3.73 22.58 4.60
N GLY A 18 2.53 22.85 4.08
CA GLY A 18 1.53 23.72 4.71
C GLY A 18 1.75 25.21 4.44
N GLN A 19 2.78 25.60 3.69
CA GLN A 19 2.98 26.98 3.24
C GLN A 19 2.00 27.37 2.12
N PRO A 20 1.74 28.67 1.93
CA PRO A 20 0.95 29.15 0.80
C PRO A 20 1.54 28.71 -0.53
N ALA A 21 0.67 28.42 -1.49
CA ALA A 21 1.12 28.01 -2.82
C ALA A 21 1.78 29.14 -3.60
N TYR A 22 2.71 28.77 -4.48
CA TYR A 22 3.56 29.69 -5.21
C TYR A 22 3.75 29.27 -6.67
N PRO A 23 3.95 30.23 -7.60
CA PRO A 23 4.16 29.91 -9.00
C PRO A 23 5.58 29.40 -9.23
N ALA A 24 5.73 28.22 -9.83
CA ALA A 24 7.04 27.70 -10.25
C ALA A 24 6.91 26.61 -11.34
N ASP A 25 8.04 26.21 -11.88
CA ASP A 25 8.17 25.06 -12.78
C ASP A 25 8.86 23.90 -12.02
N VAL A 26 8.58 22.67 -12.43
CA VAL A 26 9.16 21.45 -11.84
C VAL A 26 9.83 20.63 -12.94
N ALA A 27 11.13 20.35 -12.76
CA ALA A 27 11.89 19.46 -13.61
C ALA A 27 12.01 18.08 -12.97
N ILE A 28 11.74 17.04 -13.74
CA ILE A 28 11.82 15.64 -13.34
C ILE A 28 12.89 14.94 -14.17
N GLN A 29 13.76 14.20 -13.50
CA GLN A 29 14.79 13.37 -14.12
C GLN A 29 14.75 11.97 -13.49
N GLY A 30 14.52 10.95 -14.30
CA GLY A 30 14.28 9.59 -13.84
C GLY A 30 13.12 9.54 -12.83
N ASN A 31 13.41 9.06 -11.62
CA ASN A 31 12.45 8.90 -10.53
C ASN A 31 12.53 10.02 -9.47
N ARG A 32 13.13 11.17 -9.80
CA ARG A 32 13.33 12.28 -8.86
C ARG A 32 12.93 13.62 -9.44
N ILE A 33 12.45 14.49 -8.55
CA ILE A 33 12.37 15.92 -8.82
C ILE A 33 13.80 16.46 -8.82
N ALA A 34 14.24 17.00 -9.96
CA ALA A 34 15.59 17.52 -10.16
C ALA A 34 15.70 19.00 -9.74
N ALA A 35 14.65 19.79 -9.98
CA ALA A 35 14.60 21.20 -9.60
C ALA A 35 13.14 21.69 -9.48
N VAL A 36 12.95 22.69 -8.62
CA VAL A 36 11.71 23.45 -8.47
C VAL A 36 12.07 24.93 -8.49
N GLY A 37 11.40 25.72 -9.32
CA GLY A 37 11.69 27.15 -9.46
C GLY A 37 11.44 27.65 -10.87
N LYS A 38 12.00 28.81 -11.20
CA LYS A 38 12.04 29.32 -12.58
C LYS A 38 13.45 29.18 -13.13
N PHE A 39 13.56 28.48 -14.26
CA PHE A 39 14.85 28.21 -14.89
C PHE A 39 14.64 27.93 -16.39
N PRO A 40 15.62 28.29 -17.24
CA PRO A 40 15.61 27.86 -18.63
C PRO A 40 15.89 26.35 -18.68
N ALA A 41 14.97 25.58 -19.24
CA ALA A 41 15.13 24.14 -19.39
C ALA A 41 14.60 23.65 -20.74
N GLN A 42 15.31 22.68 -21.32
CA GLN A 42 14.78 21.81 -22.37
C GLN A 42 14.52 20.44 -21.76
N ALA A 43 13.39 19.84 -22.09
CA ALA A 43 13.00 18.52 -21.62
C ALA A 43 12.52 17.65 -22.79
N LYS A 44 12.56 16.34 -22.61
CA LYS A 44 12.00 15.39 -23.60
C LYS A 44 10.48 15.58 -23.73
N GLN A 45 9.81 15.89 -22.63
CA GLN A 45 8.40 16.21 -22.57
C GLN A 45 8.17 17.48 -21.75
N THR A 46 7.35 18.39 -22.27
CA THR A 46 6.91 19.58 -21.57
C THR A 46 5.40 19.53 -21.36
N ILE A 47 4.95 19.81 -20.14
CA ILE A 47 3.55 19.89 -19.74
C ILE A 47 3.27 21.35 -19.34
N ASN A 48 2.32 22.01 -20.00
CA ASN A 48 1.85 23.34 -19.61
C ASN A 48 0.72 23.20 -18.58
N ALA A 49 0.96 23.65 -17.35
CA ALA A 49 0.03 23.61 -16.23
C ALA A 49 -0.57 24.98 -15.90
N ASP A 50 -0.64 25.88 -16.90
CA ASP A 50 -1.25 27.19 -16.73
C ASP A 50 -2.70 27.10 -16.22
N GLY A 51 -3.01 27.90 -15.21
CA GLY A 51 -4.29 27.84 -14.49
C GLY A 51 -4.53 26.56 -13.67
N LEU A 52 -3.55 25.66 -13.59
CA LEU A 52 -3.62 24.40 -12.85
C LEU A 52 -2.71 24.42 -11.61
N THR A 53 -3.07 23.54 -10.68
CA THR A 53 -2.31 23.31 -9.45
C THR A 53 -1.49 22.04 -9.57
N LEU A 54 -0.23 22.11 -9.14
CA LEU A 54 0.63 20.95 -8.96
C LEU A 54 0.83 20.66 -7.47
N LEU A 55 0.64 19.40 -7.09
CA LEU A 55 0.82 18.91 -5.72
C LEU A 55 1.61 17.60 -5.73
N PRO A 56 2.25 17.22 -4.61
CA PRO A 56 2.68 15.86 -4.39
C PRO A 56 1.54 14.87 -4.64
N GLY A 57 1.88 13.70 -5.16
CA GLY A 57 0.90 12.63 -5.32
C GLY A 57 0.26 12.26 -3.98
N LEU A 58 -1.04 12.04 -3.97
CA LEU A 58 -1.77 11.78 -2.73
C LEU A 58 -1.39 10.42 -2.14
N ILE A 59 -1.34 10.36 -0.81
CA ILE A 59 -1.12 9.15 -0.03
C ILE A 59 -2.46 8.74 0.54
N ASP A 60 -2.95 7.56 0.15
CA ASP A 60 -4.12 6.93 0.72
C ASP A 60 -3.71 6.08 1.94
N PRO A 61 -3.97 6.55 3.18
CA PRO A 61 -3.51 5.86 4.38
C PRO A 61 -4.36 4.64 4.72
N HIS A 62 -5.50 4.42 4.03
CA HIS A 62 -6.48 3.43 4.43
C HIS A 62 -7.06 2.67 3.23
N SER A 63 -6.36 1.61 2.83
CA SER A 63 -6.74 0.79 1.68
C SER A 63 -6.87 -0.68 2.02
N HIS A 64 -7.73 -1.34 1.24
CA HIS A 64 -7.96 -2.78 1.24
C HIS A 64 -7.64 -3.40 -0.14
N ALA A 65 -6.62 -2.85 -0.80
CA ALA A 65 -6.12 -3.33 -2.09
C ALA A 65 -5.17 -4.55 -1.96
N ASP A 66 -5.07 -5.15 -0.76
CA ASP A 66 -4.16 -6.25 -0.42
C ASP A 66 -4.18 -7.40 -1.44
N LEU A 67 -5.37 -7.73 -1.95
CA LEU A 67 -5.57 -8.79 -2.95
C LEU A 67 -5.69 -8.28 -4.40
N LEU A 68 -5.72 -6.97 -4.62
CA LEU A 68 -5.68 -6.38 -5.97
C LEU A 68 -4.24 -6.24 -6.48
N LEU A 69 -3.31 -5.85 -5.59
CA LEU A 69 -1.91 -5.58 -5.92
C LEU A 69 -1.13 -6.80 -6.47
N PRO A 70 -1.49 -8.06 -6.13
CA PRO A 70 -0.88 -9.24 -6.76
C PRO A 70 -1.37 -9.56 -8.18
N LEU A 71 -2.40 -8.88 -8.70
CA LEU A 71 -2.91 -9.04 -10.07
C LEU A 71 -2.00 -8.35 -11.09
N ALA A 72 -2.10 -8.67 -12.38
CA ALA A 72 -1.28 -8.01 -13.41
C ALA A 72 -1.45 -6.47 -13.39
N PRO A 73 -0.41 -5.67 -13.68
CA PRO A 73 -0.46 -4.20 -13.60
C PRO A 73 -1.60 -3.55 -14.39
N GLU A 74 -1.97 -4.09 -15.55
CA GLU A 74 -3.08 -3.58 -16.36
C GLU A 74 -4.40 -3.76 -15.63
N ARG A 75 -4.57 -4.91 -14.97
CA ARG A 75 -5.76 -5.23 -14.17
C ARG A 75 -5.80 -4.42 -12.88
N GLN A 76 -4.64 -4.20 -12.24
CA GLN A 76 -4.50 -3.26 -11.13
C GLN A 76 -4.98 -1.86 -11.53
N ALA A 77 -4.52 -1.33 -12.67
CA ALA A 77 -4.89 -0.02 -13.17
C ALA A 77 -6.39 0.10 -13.46
N GLU A 78 -6.99 -0.95 -14.03
CA GLU A 78 -8.42 -1.02 -14.29
C GLU A 78 -9.24 -0.99 -12.99
N LEU A 79 -8.94 -1.89 -12.05
CA LEU A 79 -9.70 -2.04 -10.81
C LEU A 79 -9.49 -0.89 -9.83
N MET A 80 -8.31 -0.25 -9.86
CA MET A 80 -7.98 0.91 -9.03
C MET A 80 -8.08 2.24 -9.78
N ARG A 81 -8.77 2.28 -10.94
CA ARG A 81 -8.94 3.50 -11.75
C ARG A 81 -9.49 4.67 -10.92
N CYS A 82 -10.44 4.41 -10.01
CA CYS A 82 -11.00 5.44 -9.15
C CYS A 82 -9.91 6.10 -8.27
N LYS A 83 -8.99 5.32 -7.70
CA LYS A 83 -7.88 5.83 -6.89
C LYS A 83 -6.90 6.65 -7.74
N LEU A 84 -6.51 6.12 -8.89
CA LEU A 84 -5.59 6.78 -9.82
C LEU A 84 -6.17 8.13 -10.32
N ALA A 85 -7.46 8.15 -10.65
CA ALA A 85 -8.16 9.36 -11.10
C ALA A 85 -8.26 10.45 -10.02
N GLN A 86 -8.16 10.08 -8.74
CA GLN A 86 -8.09 11.04 -7.62
C GLN A 86 -6.68 11.61 -7.40
N GLY A 87 -5.66 11.14 -8.13
CA GLY A 87 -4.27 11.55 -7.94
C GLY A 87 -3.54 10.80 -6.82
N ILE A 88 -4.08 9.64 -6.39
CA ILE A 88 -3.39 8.76 -5.44
C ILE A 88 -2.18 8.14 -6.13
N THR A 89 -1.03 8.22 -5.47
CA THR A 89 0.24 7.64 -5.95
C THR A 89 0.84 6.64 -4.96
N THR A 90 0.37 6.65 -3.70
CA THR A 90 0.84 5.76 -2.64
C THR A 90 -0.36 5.25 -1.85
N THR A 91 -0.35 3.97 -1.49
CA THR A 91 -1.42 3.36 -0.68
C THR A 91 -0.85 2.56 0.48
N ILE A 92 -1.50 2.65 1.64
CA ILE A 92 -1.19 1.86 2.83
C ILE A 92 -2.26 0.77 3.00
N ILE A 93 -1.84 -0.49 2.95
CA ILE A 93 -2.69 -1.68 3.06
C ILE A 93 -2.51 -2.40 4.40
N GLY A 94 -3.19 -3.54 4.59
CA GLY A 94 -3.17 -4.27 5.86
C GLY A 94 -3.98 -3.57 6.95
N ASN A 95 -5.01 -2.81 6.59
CA ASN A 95 -5.84 -2.02 7.50
C ASN A 95 -6.92 -2.84 8.23
N CYS A 96 -7.53 -2.27 9.26
CA CYS A 96 -8.63 -2.90 10.02
C CYS A 96 -8.29 -4.28 10.63
N GLY A 97 -7.00 -4.59 10.76
CA GLY A 97 -6.53 -5.93 11.10
C GLY A 97 -6.95 -7.00 10.10
N LEU A 98 -7.21 -6.64 8.85
CA LEU A 98 -7.50 -7.52 7.72
C LEU A 98 -6.37 -7.39 6.70
N GLY A 99 -6.10 -8.47 5.98
CA GLY A 99 -5.06 -8.49 4.95
C GLY A 99 -4.62 -9.90 4.63
N CYS A 100 -3.62 -10.02 3.76
CA CYS A 100 -3.23 -11.29 3.17
C CYS A 100 -1.86 -11.86 3.62
N ALA A 101 -1.17 -11.18 4.53
CA ALA A 101 0.07 -11.66 5.13
C ALA A 101 0.20 -11.11 6.56
N PRO A 102 0.83 -11.84 7.51
CA PRO A 102 1.40 -13.19 7.38
C PRO A 102 0.36 -14.31 7.53
N VAL A 103 0.62 -15.46 6.90
CA VAL A 103 -0.24 -16.67 6.95
C VAL A 103 0.63 -17.89 7.25
N ALA A 104 0.49 -18.48 8.44
CA ALA A 104 1.43 -19.51 8.92
C ALA A 104 1.14 -20.93 8.41
N ASN A 105 -0.09 -21.22 7.96
CA ASN A 105 -0.50 -22.57 7.55
C ASN A 105 -1.71 -22.53 6.60
N THR A 106 -1.98 -23.67 5.95
CA THR A 106 -3.05 -23.82 4.95
C THR A 106 -4.46 -23.61 5.54
N GLU A 107 -4.68 -24.00 6.79
CA GLU A 107 -5.97 -23.77 7.45
C GLU A 107 -6.26 -22.27 7.59
N ALA A 108 -5.26 -21.51 8.05
CA ALA A 108 -5.37 -20.05 8.14
C ALA A 108 -5.55 -19.40 6.76
N GLU A 109 -4.88 -19.90 5.72
CA GLU A 109 -5.09 -19.42 4.36
C GLU A 109 -6.54 -19.61 3.90
N ASN A 110 -7.12 -20.80 4.11
CA ASN A 110 -8.50 -21.09 3.71
C ASN A 110 -9.50 -20.17 4.42
N ILE A 111 -9.31 -19.93 5.73
CA ILE A 111 -10.14 -19.00 6.50
C ILE A 111 -10.00 -17.58 5.95
N LEU A 112 -8.76 -17.11 5.75
CA LEU A 112 -8.50 -15.75 5.30
C LEU A 112 -8.98 -15.48 3.88
N ARG A 113 -8.92 -16.48 2.99
CA ARG A 113 -9.52 -16.40 1.65
C ARG A 113 -11.03 -16.18 1.71
N ALA A 114 -11.73 -16.88 2.60
CA ALA A 114 -13.16 -16.68 2.78
C ALA A 114 -13.47 -15.29 3.38
N VAL A 115 -12.70 -14.86 4.40
CA VAL A 115 -12.91 -13.57 5.08
C VAL A 115 -12.60 -12.37 4.18
N ASN A 116 -11.58 -12.48 3.33
CA ASN A 116 -11.10 -11.38 2.48
C ASN A 116 -11.62 -11.44 1.04
N ALA A 117 -12.56 -12.36 0.72
CA ALA A 117 -13.07 -12.54 -0.64
C ALA A 117 -13.69 -11.27 -1.26
N TRP A 118 -14.14 -10.32 -0.43
CA TRP A 118 -14.69 -9.04 -0.87
C TRP A 118 -13.63 -8.02 -1.33
N MET A 119 -12.35 -8.24 -1.01
CA MET A 119 -11.25 -7.32 -1.36
C MET A 119 -10.86 -7.39 -2.84
N THR A 120 -11.30 -8.41 -3.56
CA THR A 120 -11.00 -8.62 -4.98
C THR A 120 -12.21 -9.24 -5.68
N PRO A 121 -12.54 -8.82 -6.92
CA PRO A 121 -13.63 -9.42 -7.67
C PRO A 121 -13.28 -10.80 -8.26
N GLU A 122 -12.00 -11.21 -8.20
CA GLU A 122 -11.47 -12.40 -8.85
C GLU A 122 -10.51 -13.20 -7.95
N GLN A 123 -10.31 -14.48 -8.27
CA GLN A 123 -9.43 -15.34 -7.48
C GLN A 123 -7.96 -14.96 -7.67
N VAL A 124 -7.24 -14.88 -6.55
CA VAL A 124 -5.84 -14.47 -6.50
C VAL A 124 -4.99 -15.63 -6.00
N ALA A 125 -3.92 -15.93 -6.73
CA ALA A 125 -2.89 -16.86 -6.27
C ALA A 125 -2.24 -16.30 -4.99
N TRP A 126 -2.03 -17.16 -3.99
CA TRP A 126 -1.50 -16.75 -2.68
C TRP A 126 -0.28 -17.59 -2.29
N PRO A 127 0.82 -17.54 -3.06
CA PRO A 127 2.00 -18.36 -2.84
C PRO A 127 2.87 -17.92 -1.64
N TRP A 128 2.56 -16.80 -0.98
CA TRP A 128 3.34 -16.26 0.12
C TRP A 128 2.80 -16.66 1.50
N ARG A 129 3.70 -16.63 2.49
CA ARG A 129 3.45 -16.91 3.91
C ARG A 129 3.89 -15.75 4.79
N THR A 130 5.00 -15.10 4.46
CA THR A 130 5.54 -13.96 5.20
C THR A 130 5.15 -12.63 4.58
N VAL A 131 5.38 -11.53 5.29
CA VAL A 131 5.22 -10.19 4.70
C VAL A 131 6.32 -9.94 3.68
N GLY A 132 7.53 -10.45 3.91
CA GLY A 132 8.64 -10.32 2.97
C GLY A 132 8.32 -10.97 1.62
N GLU A 133 7.88 -12.23 1.63
CA GLU A 133 7.47 -12.93 0.41
C GLU A 133 6.31 -12.25 -0.32
N TYR A 134 5.39 -11.63 0.42
CA TYR A 134 4.32 -10.84 -0.17
C TYR A 134 4.86 -9.58 -0.85
N LEU A 135 5.74 -8.83 -0.19
CA LEU A 135 6.37 -7.63 -0.75
C LEU A 135 7.26 -7.97 -1.96
N ASP A 136 8.01 -9.06 -1.91
CA ASP A 136 8.81 -9.56 -3.04
C ASP A 136 7.90 -9.88 -4.23
N ARG A 137 6.78 -10.58 -3.98
CA ARG A 137 5.78 -10.88 -5.02
C ARG A 137 5.20 -9.61 -5.65
N LEU A 138 4.94 -8.57 -4.84
CA LEU A 138 4.48 -7.28 -5.36
C LEU A 138 5.56 -6.60 -6.23
N GLY A 139 6.82 -6.68 -5.81
CA GLY A 139 7.97 -6.13 -6.56
C GLY A 139 8.18 -6.80 -7.92
N GLU A 140 8.07 -8.12 -7.99
CA GLU A 140 8.21 -8.90 -9.23
C GLU A 140 7.08 -8.63 -10.24
N ASN A 141 5.88 -8.37 -9.72
CA ASN A 141 4.67 -8.27 -10.53
C ASN A 141 4.48 -6.89 -11.17
N GLY A 142 5.19 -5.86 -10.68
CA GLY A 142 5.00 -4.48 -11.07
C GLY A 142 3.77 -3.86 -10.38
N LEU A 143 3.87 -2.56 -10.05
CA LEU A 143 2.85 -1.84 -9.29
C LEU A 143 2.47 -0.53 -9.97
N VAL A 144 1.18 -0.23 -9.98
CA VAL A 144 0.64 1.04 -10.47
C VAL A 144 0.67 2.16 -9.42
N LEU A 145 0.94 1.80 -8.16
CA LEU A 145 1.05 2.69 -7.01
C LEU A 145 2.26 2.30 -6.17
N ASN A 146 2.84 3.24 -5.43
CA ASN A 146 3.70 2.88 -4.31
C ASN A 146 2.87 2.20 -3.22
N VAL A 147 3.42 1.16 -2.60
CA VAL A 147 2.72 0.37 -1.58
C VAL A 147 3.53 0.34 -0.30
N ALA A 148 2.82 0.54 0.81
CA ALA A 148 3.32 0.17 2.13
C ALA A 148 2.27 -0.69 2.84
N THR A 149 2.71 -1.54 3.75
CA THR A 149 1.83 -2.49 4.44
C THR A 149 1.97 -2.42 5.95
N LEU A 150 0.84 -2.58 6.64
CA LEU A 150 0.79 -2.86 8.08
C LEU A 150 0.74 -4.37 8.30
N VAL A 151 1.07 -4.81 9.51
CA VAL A 151 0.81 -6.19 9.97
C VAL A 151 -0.65 -6.26 10.43
N PRO A 152 -1.56 -6.89 9.68
CA PRO A 152 -2.92 -7.06 10.11
C PRO A 152 -3.00 -8.12 11.21
N HIS A 153 -3.59 -7.77 12.35
CA HIS A 153 -3.74 -8.72 13.45
C HIS A 153 -4.63 -9.94 13.11
N GLY A 154 -5.57 -9.83 12.17
CA GLY A 154 -6.45 -10.93 11.77
C GLY A 154 -5.66 -12.16 11.29
N PRO A 155 -4.86 -12.04 10.23
CA PRO A 155 -3.96 -13.11 9.79
C PRO A 155 -3.03 -13.65 10.88
N VAL A 156 -2.48 -12.78 11.74
CA VAL A 156 -1.65 -13.19 12.89
C VAL A 156 -2.43 -14.08 13.86
N ARG A 157 -3.66 -13.67 14.24
CA ARG A 157 -4.49 -14.42 15.18
C ARG A 157 -4.99 -15.73 14.57
N VAL A 158 -5.51 -15.69 13.35
CA VAL A 158 -6.01 -16.88 12.65
C VAL A 158 -4.88 -17.89 12.45
N SER A 159 -3.67 -17.43 12.13
CA SER A 159 -2.48 -18.28 12.02
C SER A 159 -2.12 -19.01 13.31
N ALA A 160 -2.38 -18.41 14.47
CA ALA A 160 -2.03 -18.99 15.77
C ALA A 160 -3.19 -19.75 16.43
N MET A 161 -4.44 -19.37 16.15
CA MET A 161 -5.62 -19.80 16.91
C MET A 161 -6.77 -20.33 16.04
N GLY A 162 -6.67 -20.24 14.72
CA GLY A 162 -7.82 -20.45 13.83
C GLY A 162 -8.98 -19.53 14.22
N LEU A 163 -10.18 -20.09 14.30
CA LEU A 163 -11.40 -19.39 14.69
C LEU A 163 -11.69 -19.44 16.20
N ALA A 164 -10.75 -19.91 17.02
CA ALA A 164 -10.97 -20.04 18.46
C ALA A 164 -11.28 -18.69 19.11
N GLN A 165 -12.33 -18.70 19.94
CA GLN A 165 -12.75 -17.55 20.75
C GLN A 165 -11.91 -17.44 22.04
N GLY A 166 -11.91 -16.26 22.66
CA GLY A 166 -11.23 -16.01 23.93
C GLY A 166 -9.73 -15.73 23.82
N ALA A 167 -9.07 -15.67 24.98
CA ALA A 167 -7.66 -15.29 25.08
C ALA A 167 -6.72 -16.37 24.52
N PRO A 168 -5.62 -15.98 23.83
CA PRO A 168 -4.59 -16.92 23.40
C PRO A 168 -3.93 -17.60 24.61
N SER A 169 -3.63 -18.90 24.47
CA SER A 169 -2.71 -19.58 25.37
C SER A 169 -1.32 -18.93 25.32
N LYS A 170 -0.48 -19.19 26.33
CA LYS A 170 0.92 -18.69 26.33
C LYS A 170 1.70 -19.09 25.07
N ALA A 171 1.43 -20.26 24.51
CA ALA A 171 2.08 -20.72 23.28
C ALA A 171 1.56 -19.94 22.05
N GLN A 172 0.26 -19.76 21.93
CA GLN A 172 -0.36 -18.97 20.87
C GLN A 172 0.09 -17.51 20.91
N GLN A 173 0.16 -16.90 22.10
CA GLN A 173 0.66 -15.54 22.27
C GLN A 173 2.14 -15.40 21.87
N ARG A 174 2.98 -16.41 22.12
CA ARG A 174 4.37 -16.42 21.64
C ARG A 174 4.43 -16.51 20.11
N MET A 175 3.60 -17.36 19.50
CA MET A 175 3.52 -17.47 18.04
C MET A 175 3.06 -16.16 17.39
N MET A 176 2.02 -15.53 17.92
CA MET A 176 1.52 -14.25 17.42
C MET A 176 2.60 -13.16 17.48
N ARG A 177 3.36 -13.07 18.59
CA ARG A 177 4.49 -12.15 18.70
C ARG A 177 5.56 -12.43 17.66
N LYS A 178 5.95 -13.69 17.47
CA LYS A 178 6.94 -14.08 16.46
C LYS A 178 6.51 -13.68 15.04
N LEU A 179 5.23 -13.85 14.70
CA LEU A 179 4.70 -13.46 13.39
C LEU A 179 4.78 -11.94 13.18
N VAL A 180 4.41 -11.15 14.20
CA VAL A 180 4.50 -9.68 14.13
C VAL A 180 5.96 -9.23 14.05
N GLU A 181 6.85 -9.79 14.88
CA GLU A 181 8.27 -9.47 14.87
C GLU A 181 8.91 -9.77 13.51
N GLN A 182 8.59 -10.91 12.90
CA GLN A 182 9.08 -11.22 11.55
C GLN A 182 8.53 -10.24 10.52
N ALA A 183 7.22 -9.98 10.55
CA ALA A 183 6.59 -9.07 9.59
C ALA A 183 7.13 -7.62 9.69
N MET A 184 7.49 -7.15 10.89
CA MET A 184 8.16 -5.87 11.06
C MET A 184 9.59 -5.89 10.50
N ARG A 185 10.34 -7.00 10.66
CA ARG A 185 11.68 -7.16 10.04
C ARG A 185 11.61 -7.23 8.52
N ASP A 186 10.54 -7.78 7.99
CA ASP A 186 10.28 -7.88 6.55
C ASP A 186 9.95 -6.52 5.91
N GLY A 187 9.69 -5.47 6.71
CA GLY A 187 9.45 -4.11 6.21
C GLY A 187 8.03 -3.57 6.40
N ALA A 188 7.18 -4.23 7.19
CA ALA A 188 5.90 -3.64 7.57
C ALA A 188 6.09 -2.34 8.38
N LEU A 189 5.26 -1.33 8.14
CA LEU A 189 5.38 -0.02 8.79
C LEU A 189 4.85 0.01 10.23
N GLY A 190 4.03 -0.97 10.61
CA GLY A 190 3.34 -0.99 11.89
C GLY A 190 2.33 -2.11 11.94
N MET A 191 1.37 -2.06 12.87
CA MET A 191 0.35 -3.09 13.07
C MET A 191 -1.05 -2.47 13.10
N SER A 192 -2.04 -3.20 12.58
CA SER A 192 -3.44 -2.76 12.60
C SER A 192 -4.34 -3.75 13.33
N THR A 193 -5.42 -3.24 13.91
CA THR A 193 -6.44 -4.02 14.60
C THR A 193 -7.84 -3.68 14.10
N GLY A 194 -8.76 -4.65 14.17
CA GLY A 194 -10.18 -4.48 13.87
C GLY A 194 -11.01 -5.15 14.96
N LEU A 195 -11.24 -4.41 16.04
CA LEU A 195 -11.86 -4.93 17.27
C LEU A 195 -13.35 -5.26 17.10
N ILE A 196 -13.98 -4.71 16.06
CA ILE A 196 -15.40 -4.91 15.76
C ILE A 196 -15.69 -6.24 15.02
N TYR A 197 -14.68 -6.92 14.46
CA TYR A 197 -14.88 -8.09 13.61
C TYR A 197 -14.59 -9.41 14.35
N PRO A 198 -15.35 -10.51 14.10
CA PRO A 198 -14.91 -11.85 14.46
C PRO A 198 -13.50 -12.16 13.95
N PRO A 199 -12.70 -12.96 14.70
CA PRO A 199 -13.00 -13.56 16.01
C PRO A 199 -12.71 -12.63 17.20
N ARG A 200 -12.52 -11.32 16.99
CA ARG A 200 -12.08 -10.37 18.04
C ARG A 200 -13.20 -9.74 18.86
N MET A 201 -14.44 -9.76 18.39
CA MET A 201 -15.60 -9.32 19.19
C MET A 201 -15.79 -10.13 20.49
N TRP A 202 -15.09 -11.27 20.64
CA TRP A 202 -15.15 -12.17 21.80
C TRP A 202 -14.04 -11.92 22.84
N LEU A 203 -13.42 -10.74 22.83
CA LEU A 203 -12.39 -10.33 23.80
C LEU A 203 -12.94 -9.61 25.04
N VAL A 204 -14.27 -9.59 25.20
CA VAL A 204 -14.98 -9.06 26.37
C VAL A 204 -15.56 -10.20 27.19
#